data_AF-A0A365R379-F1
#
_entry.id   AF-A0A365R379-F1
#
_cell.length_a   1.000
_cell.length_b   1.000
_cell.length_c   1.000
_cell.angle_alpha   90.00
_cell.angle_beta   90.00
_cell.angle_gamma   90.00
#
_symmetry.space_group_name_H-M   'P 1'
#
loop_
_entity.id
_entity.type
_entity.pdbx_description
1 polymer ?
#
loop_
_entity_poly.entity_id
_entity_poly.type
_entity_poly.pdbx_seq_one_letter_code
_entity_poly.pdbx_strand_id
1 'polypeptide(L)' 'MSTKPLTLENGKYWATCRERTVFAATANGYGDVFPGAEVIVKDGWATFTRDGVEVWNCSARYAAAHFDVQAA' A
#
# COMPACT_ATOMS: atom_id res chain seq x y z
N MET A 1 3.50 19.73 -12.35
CA MET A 1 2.38 18.78 -12.28
C MET A 1 2.98 17.41 -12.06
N SER A 2 2.93 16.86 -10.85
CA SER A 2 3.48 15.52 -10.59
C SER A 2 2.50 14.48 -11.11
N THR A 3 2.82 13.90 -12.26
CA THR A 3 2.14 12.74 -12.80
C THR A 3 2.27 11.61 -11.77
N LYS A 4 1.18 11.26 -11.08
CA LYS A 4 1.16 10.09 -10.22
C LYS A 4 1.51 8.88 -11.11
N PRO A 5 2.62 8.17 -10.87
CA PRO A 5 3.01 7.08 -11.76
C PRO A 5 1.88 6.04 -11.80
N LEU A 6 1.53 5.58 -13.00
CA LEU A 6 0.46 4.59 -13.24
C LEU A 6 0.73 3.24 -12.53
N THR A 7 1.99 3.00 -12.17
CA THR A 7 2.49 1.83 -11.48
C THR A 7 3.69 2.25 -10.63
N LEU A 8 3.75 1.76 -9.39
CA LEU A 8 4.96 1.91 -8.57
C LEU A 8 6.10 1.11 -9.20
N GLU A 9 7.31 1.67 -9.17
CA GLU A 9 8.52 0.94 -9.57
C GLU A 9 8.91 -0.08 -8.51
N ASN A 10 9.82 -0.99 -8.84
CA ASN A 10 10.34 -1.95 -7.87
C ASN A 10 11.11 -1.21 -6.76
N GLY A 11 10.75 -1.45 -5.50
CA GLY A 11 11.33 -0.71 -4.39
C GLY A 11 10.61 -0.94 -3.08
N LYS A 12 11.11 -0.29 -2.03
CA LYS A 12 10.44 -0.24 -0.72
C LYS A 12 9.72 1.09 -0.57
N TYR A 13 8.51 1.02 -0.03
CA TYR A 13 7.61 2.13 0.14
C TYR A 13 6.91 2.02 1.49
N TRP A 14 6.31 3.12 1.91
CA TRP A 14 5.35 3.17 2.99
C TRP A 14 3.98 3.48 2.39
N ALA A 15 2.98 2.64 2.65
CA ALA A 15 1.61 2.87 2.22
C ALA A 15 0.73 3.22 3.41
N THR A 16 0.03 4.34 3.30
CA THR A 16 -0.92 4.82 4.32
C THR A 16 -2.35 4.70 3.77
N CYS A 17 -3.27 4.19 4.59
CA CYS A 17 -4.69 4.15 4.25
C CYS A 17 -5.25 5.58 4.18
N ARG A 18 -6.14 5.86 3.22
CA ARG A 18 -6.81 7.17 3.14
C ARG A 18 -8.00 7.27 4.09
N GLU A 19 -8.49 6.12 4.53
CA GLU A 19 -9.56 5.99 5.51
C GLU A 19 -9.11 6.55 6.87
N ARG A 20 -10.00 7.31 7.52
CA ARG A 20 -9.71 7.93 8.83
C ARG A 20 -9.91 6.99 10.01
N THR A 21 -10.56 5.84 9.80
CA THR A 21 -10.89 4.89 10.88
C THR A 21 -10.61 3.47 10.44
N VAL A 22 -10.22 2.62 11.41
CA VAL A 22 -10.01 1.18 11.18
C VAL A 22 -11.28 0.51 10.66
N PHE A 23 -12.46 0.93 11.10
CA PHE A 23 -13.74 0.36 10.62
C PHE A 23 -13.97 0.61 9.13
N ALA A 24 -13.66 1.82 8.65
CA ALA A 24 -13.76 2.14 7.22
C ALA A 24 -12.71 1.37 6.41
N ALA A 25 -11.48 1.26 6.92
CA ALA A 25 -10.43 0.46 6.29
C ALA A 25 -10.81 -1.02 6.21
N THR A 26 -11.29 -1.63 7.30
CA THR A 26 -11.74 -3.03 7.32
C THR A 26 -12.92 -3.27 6.39
N ALA A 27 -13.87 -2.33 6.28
CA ALA A 27 -14.99 -2.45 5.32
C ALA A 27 -14.50 -2.51 3.86
N ASN A 28 -13.37 -1.85 3.57
CA ASN A 28 -12.71 -1.88 2.26
C ASN A 28 -11.70 -3.03 2.11
N GLY A 29 -11.49 -3.84 3.16
CA GLY A 29 -10.51 -4.94 3.18
C GLY A 29 -9.07 -4.51 3.50
N TYR A 30 -8.87 -3.28 3.98
CA TYR A 30 -7.57 -2.70 4.33
C TYR A 30 -7.30 -2.72 5.84
N GLY A 31 -8.08 -3.48 6.61
CA GLY A 31 -7.97 -3.53 8.07
C GLY A 31 -6.56 -3.88 8.56
N ASP A 32 -5.91 -4.86 7.91
CA ASP A 32 -4.57 -5.31 8.26
C ASP A 32 -3.47 -4.31 7.87
N VAL A 33 -3.76 -3.44 6.90
CA VAL A 33 -2.86 -2.36 6.46
C VAL A 33 -3.03 -1.11 7.32
N PHE A 34 -4.21 -0.86 7.91
CA PHE A 34 -4.48 0.35 8.69
C PHE A 34 -3.55 0.49 9.93
N PRO A 35 -3.10 1.72 10.28
CA PRO A 35 -3.25 2.98 9.53
C PRO A 35 -2.27 3.10 8.36
N GLY A 36 -1.21 2.28 8.36
CA GLY A 36 -0.27 2.10 7.26
C GLY A 36 0.58 0.85 7.48
N ALA A 37 1.28 0.45 6.42
CA ALA A 37 2.23 -0.66 6.43
C ALA A 37 3.38 -0.41 5.46
N GLU A 38 4.49 -1.11 5.69
CA GLU A 38 5.58 -1.16 4.72
C GLU A 38 5.10 -1.89 3.47
N VAL A 39 5.55 -1.45 2.30
CA VAL A 39 5.22 -2.06 1.02
C VAL A 39 6.49 -2.34 0.24
N ILE A 40 6.63 -3.57 -0.21
CA ILE A 40 7.69 -3.98 -1.12
C ILE A 40 7.05 -4.17 -2.49
N VAL A 41 7.44 -3.34 -3.46
CA VAL A 41 7.05 -3.52 -4.85
C VAL A 41 8.11 -4.34 -5.57
N LYS A 42 7.70 -5.45 -6.17
CA LYS A 42 8.56 -6.31 -6.97
C LYS A 42 7.76 -6.91 -8.12
N ASP A 43 8.29 -6.79 -9.33
CA ASP A 43 7.71 -7.35 -10.56
C ASP A 43 6.24 -6.95 -10.76
N GLY A 44 5.89 -5.70 -10.38
CA GLY A 44 4.53 -5.16 -10.48
C GLY A 44 3.57 -5.60 -9.39
N TRP A 45 4.03 -6.34 -8.38
CA TRP A 45 3.27 -6.72 -7.19
C TRP A 45 3.70 -5.88 -5.99
N ALA A 46 2.74 -5.44 -5.18
CA ALA A 46 2.94 -4.75 -3.93
C ALA A 46 2.60 -5.69 -2.77
N THR A 47 3.62 -6.06 -1.99
CA THR A 47 3.48 -6.87 -0.79
C THR A 47 3.56 -5.96 0.43
N PHE A 48 2.49 -5.94 1.23
CA PHE A 48 2.40 -5.17 2.46
C PHE A 48 2.93 -6.03 3.60
N THR A 49 3.91 -5.50 4.32
CA THR A 49 4.54 -6.18 5.45
C THR A 49 4.36 -5.37 6.74
N ARG A 50 4.17 -6.08 7.85
CA ARG A 50 4.22 -5.53 9.20
C ARG A 50 5.19 -6.37 10.00
N ASP A 51 6.21 -5.72 10.57
CA ASP A 51 7.29 -6.39 11.30
C ASP A 51 7.97 -7.51 10.48
N GLY A 52 8.08 -7.31 9.17
CA GLY A 52 8.67 -8.28 8.23
C GLY A 52 7.75 -9.45 7.84
N VAL A 53 6.51 -9.50 8.33
CA VAL A 53 5.51 -10.53 7.96
C VAL A 53 4.56 -9.96 6.91
N GLU A 54 4.31 -10.71 5.83
CA GLU A 54 3.28 -10.34 4.84
C GLU A 54 1.91 -10.35 5.51
N VAL A 55 1.24 -9.21 5.50
CA VAL A 55 -0.13 -9.06 5.99
C VAL A 55 -1.12 -8.98 4.84
N TRP A 56 -0.68 -8.50 3.68
CA TRP A 56 -1.54 -8.34 2.51
C TRP A 56 -0.70 -8.20 1.23
N ASN A 57 -1.28 -8.51 0.08
CA ASN A 57 -0.64 -8.28 -1.21
C ASN A 57 -1.66 -7.86 -2.27
N CYS A 58 -1.24 -7.01 -3.20
CA CYS A 58 -2.04 -6.61 -4.35
C CYS A 58 -1.13 -6.21 -5.53
N SER A 59 -1.70 -5.85 -6.67
CA SER A 59 -0.90 -5.25 -7.75
C SER A 59 -0.36 -3.88 -7.35
N ALA A 60 0.83 -3.52 -7.83
CA ALA A 60 1.45 -2.21 -7.60
C ALA A 60 0.57 -1.04 -8.08
N ARG A 61 -0.18 -1.26 -9.16
CA ARG A 61 -1.18 -0.32 -9.67
C ARG A 61 -2.33 -0.12 -8.68
N TYR A 62 -2.83 -1.20 -8.08
CA TYR A 62 -3.89 -1.11 -7.07
C TYR A 62 -3.40 -0.35 -5.84
N ALA A 63 -2.18 -0.65 -5.37
CA ALA A 63 -1.57 0.06 -4.24
C ALA A 63 -1.49 1.58 -4.51
N ALA A 64 -0.98 1.98 -5.67
CA ALA A 64 -0.89 3.39 -6.06
C ALA A 64 -2.26 4.09 -6.15
N ALA A 65 -3.30 3.36 -6.58
CA ALA A 65 -4.64 3.91 -6.73
C ALA A 65 -5.34 4.12 -5.39
N HIS A 66 -5.24 3.15 -4.47
CA HIS A 66 -6.03 3.12 -3.23
C HIS A 66 -5.30 3.68 -2.01
N PHE A 67 -3.97 3.63 -1.98
CA PHE A 67 -3.16 4.10 -0.85
C PHE A 67 -2.39 5.37 -1.19
N ASP A 68 -1.95 6.05 -0.14
CA ASP A 68 -0.94 7.10 -0.26
C ASP A 68 0.42 6.45 -0.03
N VAL A 69 1.14 6.26 -1.14
CA VAL A 69 2.40 5.51 -1.18
C VAL A 69 3.55 6.50 -1.30
N GLN A 70 4.52 6.39 -0.39
CA GLN A 70 5.72 7.23 -0.34
C GLN A 70 6.95 6.32 -0.36
N ALA A 71 8.04 6.75 -1.00
CA ALA A 71 9.31 6.02 -0.91
C ALA A 71 9.77 6.01 0.56
N ALA A 72 10.17 4.83 1.05
CA ALA A 72 10.67 4.64 2.41
C ALA A 72 12.13 5.10 2.55
#